data_AF-A0A0E9WPU9-F1
#
_entry.id   AF-A0A0E9WPU9-F1
#
_cell.length_a   1.000
_cell.length_b   1.000
_cell.length_c   1.000
_cell.angle_alpha   90.00
_cell.angle_beta   90.00
_cell.angle_gamma   90.00
#
_symmetry.space_group_name_H-M   'P 1'
#
loop_
_entity.id
_entity.type
_entity.pdbx_description
1 polymer ?
#
loop_
_entity_poly.entity_id
_entity_poly.type
_entity_poly.pdbx_seq_one_letter_code
_entity_poly.pdbx_strand_id
1 'polypeptide(L)' 'MEYQLTDDITVSMGLTKPINEQGTCEWSPHRKQGVYFFSSPWDSSGDGQAAVSYNLTFDPSIGDIRMDFSASLCQ' A
#
# COMPACT_ATOMS: atom_id res chain seq x y z
N MET A 1 -1.56 -2.20 7.50
CA MET A 1 -1.15 -1.65 8.81
C MET A 1 -0.30 -2.68 9.51
N GLU A 2 0.73 -2.21 10.18
CA GLU A 2 1.64 -3.00 11.00
C GLU A 2 1.67 -2.39 12.39
N TYR A 3 1.68 -3.23 13.43
CA TYR A 3 1.62 -2.80 14.81
C TYR A 3 2.80 -3.39 15.57
N GLN A 4 3.63 -2.52 16.15
CA GLN A 4 4.67 -2.94 17.08
C GLN A 4 4.03 -3.11 18.47
N LEU A 5 3.96 -4.35 18.96
CA LEU A 5 3.34 -4.69 20.24
C LEU A 5 4.35 -4.61 21.40
N THR A 6 5.59 -5.00 21.12
CA THR A 6 6.76 -4.91 22.00
C THR A 6 7.99 -4.54 21.17
N ASP A 7 9.14 -4.35 21.81
CA ASP A 7 10.39 -4.01 21.11
C ASP A 7 10.83 -5.08 20.09
N ASP A 8 10.37 -6.32 20.26
CA ASP A 8 10.73 -7.50 19.46
C ASP A 8 9.56 -8.12 18.69
N ILE A 9 8.32 -7.67 18.91
CA ILE A 9 7.12 -8.24 18.28
C ILE A 9 6.40 -7.18 17.43
N THR A 10 6.37 -7.42 16.12
CA THR A 10 5.55 -6.68 15.17
C THR A 10 4.54 -7.61 14.51
N VAL A 11 3.28 -7.15 14.42
CA VAL A 11 2.19 -7.89 13.78
C VAL A 11 1.73 -7.16 12.53
N SER A 12 1.83 -7.83 11.38
CA SER A 12 1.27 -7.34 10.11
C SER A 12 -0.17 -7.79 9.93
N MET A 13 -1.05 -6.83 9.61
CA MET A 13 -2.43 -7.09 9.19
C MET A 13 -2.57 -7.17 7.65
N GLY A 14 -1.46 -7.04 6.93
CA GLY A 14 -1.40 -7.02 5.47
C GLY A 14 -0.43 -8.06 4.97
N LEU A 15 0.65 -7.59 4.36
CA LEU A 15 1.69 -8.45 3.79
C LEU A 15 2.45 -9.15 4.92
N THR A 16 2.47 -10.48 4.93
CA THR A 16 3.08 -11.28 6.03
C THR A 16 4.54 -11.59 5.79
N LYS A 17 5.02 -11.46 4.55
CA LYS A 17 6.41 -11.66 4.14
C LYS A 17 6.78 -10.72 2.99
N PRO A 18 8.06 -10.36 2.81
CA PRO A 18 8.50 -9.65 1.61
C PRO A 18 8.05 -10.34 0.33
N ILE A 19 7.82 -9.55 -0.73
CA ILE A 19 7.45 -10.07 -2.05
C ILE A 19 8.56 -11.02 -2.54
N ASN A 20 8.18 -12.20 -3.00
CA ASN A 20 9.15 -13.20 -3.46
C ASN A 20 9.70 -12.88 -4.86
N GLU A 21 10.68 -13.65 -5.32
CA GLU A 21 11.30 -13.48 -6.65
C GLU A 21 10.31 -13.63 -7.81
N GLN A 22 9.20 -14.32 -7.59
CA GLN A 22 8.12 -14.50 -8.58
C GLN A 22 7.09 -13.36 -8.55
N GLY A 23 7.23 -12.39 -7.64
CA GLY A 23 6.29 -11.27 -7.49
C GLY A 23 5.03 -11.60 -6.70
N THR A 24 4.94 -12.77 -6.05
CA THR A 24 3.76 -13.18 -5.28
C THR A 24 3.72 -12.50 -3.92
N CYS A 25 2.58 -11.91 -3.59
CA CYS A 25 2.29 -11.36 -2.27
C CYS A 25 1.67 -12.43 -1.35
N GLU A 26 2.19 -12.59 -0.14
CA GLU A 26 1.56 -13.37 0.92
C GLU A 26 0.80 -12.44 1.88
N TRP A 27 -0.53 -12.56 1.92
CA TRP A 27 -1.40 -11.71 2.75
C TRP A 27 -1.91 -12.43 3.99
N SER A 28 -2.15 -11.68 5.06
CA SER A 28 -2.79 -12.20 6.27
C SER A 28 -4.21 -12.67 5.95
N PRO A 29 -4.55 -13.95 6.17
CA PRO A 29 -5.84 -14.52 5.79
C PRO A 29 -6.99 -14.03 6.69
N HIS A 30 -6.66 -13.38 7.81
CA HIS A 30 -7.63 -13.01 8.84
C HIS A 30 -8.10 -11.55 8.77
N ARG A 31 -7.60 -10.77 7.79
CA ARG A 31 -7.92 -9.34 7.63
C ARG A 31 -8.10 -9.00 6.16
N LYS A 32 -8.98 -8.03 5.89
CA LYS A 32 -9.10 -7.41 4.57
C LYS A 32 -8.07 -6.29 4.44
N GLN A 33 -7.49 -6.13 3.26
CA GLN A 33 -6.61 -5.02 2.92
C GLN A 33 -7.38 -3.97 2.12
N GLY A 34 -7.01 -2.70 2.33
CA GLY A 34 -7.48 -1.60 1.48
C GLY A 34 -6.75 -1.63 0.14
N VAL A 35 -7.48 -1.53 -0.96
CA VAL A 35 -6.94 -1.45 -2.32
C VAL A 35 -7.52 -0.21 -2.99
N TYR A 36 -6.65 0.69 -3.42
CA TYR A 36 -7.05 1.85 -4.21
C TYR A 36 -6.90 1.51 -5.69
N PHE A 37 -8.01 1.60 -6.44
CA PHE A 37 -8.00 1.47 -7.89
C PHE A 37 -7.96 2.86 -8.51
N PHE A 38 -7.06 3.08 -9.46
CA PHE A 38 -7.07 4.30 -10.28
C PHE A 38 -8.33 4.37 -11.14
N SER A 39 -8.76 5.60 -11.45
CA SER A 39 -9.98 5.86 -12.24
C SER A 39 -9.92 5.28 -13.66
N SER A 40 -8.72 5.09 -14.21
CA SER A 40 -8.48 4.42 -15.47
C SER A 40 -7.30 3.45 -15.33
N PRO A 41 -7.27 2.38 -16.14
CA PRO A 41 -6.06 1.58 -16.31
C PRO A 41 -4.90 2.50 -16.68
N TRP A 42 -3.75 2.28 -16.04
CA TRP A 42 -2.53 3.00 -16.35
C TRP A 42 -1.58 2.05 -17.04
N ASP A 43 -1.34 2.27 -18.32
CA ASP A 43 -0.38 1.49 -19.10
C ASP A 43 1.03 1.95 -18.75
N SER A 44 1.64 1.35 -17.72
CA SER A 44 3.09 1.43 -17.53
C SER A 44 3.76 0.29 -18.27
N SER A 45 4.84 0.57 -19.01
CA SER A 45 5.70 -0.42 -19.67
C SER A 45 6.43 -1.36 -18.71
N GLY A 46 6.33 -1.14 -17.38
CA GLY A 46 7.04 -1.92 -16.36
C GLY A 46 8.56 -1.67 -16.36
N ASP A 47 9.04 -0.69 -17.11
CA ASP A 47 10.45 -0.30 -17.26
C ASP A 47 10.94 0.66 -16.16
N GLY A 48 10.12 0.90 -15.13
CA GLY A 48 10.43 1.82 -14.04
C GLY A 48 10.20 3.30 -14.37
N GLN A 49 9.65 3.64 -15.55
CA GLN A 49 9.32 5.02 -15.92
C GLN A 49 7.97 5.50 -15.39
N ALA A 50 7.35 4.80 -14.45
CA ALA A 50 6.11 5.21 -13.81
C ALA A 50 6.30 5.36 -12.30
N ALA A 51 5.73 6.42 -11.75
CA ALA A 51 5.72 6.70 -10.32
C ALA A 51 4.29 6.94 -9.85
N VAL A 52 4.01 6.57 -8.59
CA VAL A 52 2.77 6.91 -7.90
C VAL A 52 3.11 7.87 -6.78
N SER A 53 2.61 9.11 -6.89
CA SER A 53 2.62 10.09 -5.81
C SER A 53 1.40 9.88 -4.93
N TYR A 54 1.56 9.97 -3.61
CA TYR A 54 0.48 9.79 -2.66
C TYR A 54 0.51 10.83 -1.54
N ASN A 55 -0.65 11.15 -1.00
CA ASN A 55 -0.82 11.89 0.24
C ASN A 55 -1.82 11.16 1.14
N LEU A 56 -1.43 10.91 2.39
CA LEU A 56 -2.30 10.32 3.40
C LEU A 56 -2.38 11.27 4.60
N THR A 57 -3.59 11.66 4.97
CA THR A 57 -3.83 12.58 6.10
C THR A 57 -4.79 11.94 7.08
N PHE A 58 -4.34 11.71 8.31
CA PHE A 58 -5.20 11.28 9.41
C PHE A 58 -5.93 12.48 10.00
N ASP A 59 -7.25 12.41 10.06
CA ASP A 59 -8.12 13.40 10.71
C ASP A 59 -8.52 12.90 12.10
N PRO A 60 -7.86 13.37 13.18
CA PRO A 60 -8.13 12.89 14.52
C PRO A 60 -9.51 13.29 15.04
N SER A 61 -10.19 14.26 14.42
CA SER A 61 -11.51 14.71 14.88
C SER A 61 -12.62 13.69 14.59
N ILE A 62 -12.43 12.88 13.54
CA ILE A 62 -13.39 11.85 13.10
C ILE A 62 -12.80 10.44 13.07
N GLY A 63 -11.48 10.30 13.19
CA GLY A 63 -10.80 9.00 13.19
C GLY A 63 -10.59 8.40 11.81
N ASP A 64 -10.71 9.19 10.74
CA ASP A 64 -10.57 8.73 9.36
C ASP A 64 -9.23 9.11 8.75
N ILE A 65 -8.84 8.37 7.70
CA ILE A 65 -7.66 8.66 6.88
C ILE A 65 -8.14 9.06 5.49
N ARG A 66 -7.82 10.29 5.08
CA ARG A 66 -8.00 10.75 3.70
C ARG A 66 -6.79 10.32 2.89
N MET A 67 -7.04 9.90 1.65
CA MET A 67 -6.02 9.37 0.76
C MET A 67 -6.20 9.96 -0.63
N ASP A 68 -5.11 10.49 -1.18
CA ASP A 68 -5.03 10.99 -2.54
C ASP A 68 -3.88 10.28 -3.25
N PHE A 69 -4.15 9.68 -4.41
CA PHE A 69 -3.16 8.98 -5.22
C PHE A 69 -3.15 9.58 -6.63
N SER A 70 -1.95 9.75 -7.19
CA SER A 70 -1.77 10.21 -8.56
C SER A 70 -0.64 9.43 -9.22
N ALA A 71 -0.89 8.93 -10.43
CA ALA A 71 0.13 8.27 -11.24
C ALA A 71 0.73 9.29 -12.22
N SER A 72 2.04 9.23 -12.42
CA SER A 72 2.76 10.03 -13.40
C SER A 72 3.88 9.23 -14.05
N LEU A 73 4.31 9.64 -15.25
CA LEU A 73 5.54 9.13 -15.84
C LEU A 73 6.74 9.85 -15.20
N CYS A 74 7.80 9.11 -14.90
CA CYS A 74 9.11 9.68 -14.57
C CYS A 74 9.63 10.36 -15.84
N GLN A 75 9.72 11.69 -15.83
CA GLN A 75 10.39 12.47 -16.88
C GLN A 75 11.91 12.43 -16.71
#